data_AF-A0A117SH49-F1
#
_entry.id   AF-A0A117SH49-F1
#
_cell.length_a   1.000
_cell.length_b   1.000
_cell.length_c   1.000
_cell.angle_alpha   90.00
_cell.angle_beta   90.00
_cell.angle_gamma   90.00
#
_symmetry.space_group_name_H-M   'P 1'
#
loop_
_entity.id
_entity.type
_entity.pdbx_description
1 polymer ?
#
loop_
_entity_poly.entity_id
_entity_poly.type
_entity_poly.pdbx_seq_one_letter_code
_entity_poly.pdbx_strand_id
1 'polypeptide(L)'
;MLNSFLDAKVLTTLGSTLGLVLLDLLLGIILSIKQGNFDVRKLPQFLTSGVLPYVGSLLVFVLFAGSLPAITAIFYTSAATVVAKFLVDIKDKLIGLNLDRTPK
;
A
#
# COMPACT_ATOMS: atom_id res chain seq x y z
N MET A 1 -17.86 17.63 -9.89
CA MET A 1 -16.69 17.30 -9.04
C MET A 1 -16.88 15.98 -8.29
N LEU A 2 -17.97 15.74 -7.56
CA LEU A 2 -18.17 14.46 -6.85
C LEU A 2 -18.20 13.21 -7.74
N ASN A 3 -18.80 13.29 -8.92
CA ASN A 3 -18.99 12.11 -9.79
C ASN A 3 -17.67 11.55 -10.35
N SER A 4 -16.60 12.35 -10.36
CA SER A 4 -15.32 11.95 -10.97
C SER A 4 -14.47 11.07 -10.06
N PHE A 5 -14.56 11.22 -8.74
CA PHE A 5 -13.89 10.28 -7.81
C PHE A 5 -14.71 9.01 -7.60
N LEU A 6 -16.02 9.07 -7.86
CA LEU A 6 -16.93 7.90 -7.89
C LEU A 6 -16.83 7.12 -9.21
N ASP A 7 -15.99 7.57 -10.15
CA ASP A 7 -15.72 6.84 -11.38
C ASP A 7 -15.14 5.45 -11.05
N ALA A 8 -15.67 4.43 -11.73
CA ALA A 8 -15.30 3.05 -11.48
C ALA A 8 -13.78 2.80 -11.64
N LYS A 9 -13.11 3.45 -12.60
CA LYS A 9 -11.67 3.29 -12.80
C LYS A 9 -10.87 3.93 -11.66
N VAL A 10 -11.30 5.10 -11.19
CA VAL A 10 -10.66 5.79 -10.07
C VAL A 10 -10.81 4.97 -8.79
N LEU A 11 -12.01 4.50 -8.48
CA LEU A 11 -12.27 3.67 -7.30
C LEU A 11 -11.55 2.32 -7.33
N THR A 12 -11.54 1.63 -8.47
CA THR A 12 -10.83 0.35 -8.61
C THR A 12 -9.31 0.53 -8.50
N THR A 13 -8.76 1.61 -9.06
CA THR A 13 -7.32 1.93 -8.93
C THR A 13 -6.96 2.24 -7.47
N LEU A 14 -7.75 3.09 -6.81
CA LEU A 14 -7.54 3.42 -5.40
C LEU A 14 -7.66 2.17 -4.54
N GLY A 15 -8.75 1.41 -4.69
CA GLY A 15 -9.02 0.21 -3.88
C GLY A 15 -7.96 -0.87 -4.04
N SER A 16 -7.53 -1.17 -5.27
CA SER A 16 -6.46 -2.14 -5.52
C SER A 16 -5.12 -1.70 -4.93
N THR A 17 -4.77 -0.42 -5.09
CA THR A 17 -3.52 0.13 -4.55
C THR A 17 -3.52 0.09 -3.01
N LEU A 18 -4.62 0.51 -2.37
CA LEU A 18 -4.76 0.41 -0.93
C LEU A 18 -4.76 -1.04 -0.45
N GLY A 19 -5.38 -1.95 -1.21
CA GLY A 19 -5.34 -3.39 -0.94
C GLY A 19 -3.91 -3.94 -0.89
N LEU A 20 -3.03 -3.54 -1.80
CA LEU A 20 -1.62 -3.94 -1.78
C LEU A 20 -0.88 -3.37 -0.58
N VAL A 21 -1.10 -2.11 -0.23
CA VAL A 21 -0.50 -1.49 0.97
C VAL A 21 -0.91 -2.26 2.24
N LEU A 22 -2.19 -2.63 2.35
CA LEU A 22 -2.70 -3.40 3.49
C LEU A 22 -2.14 -4.83 3.50
N LEU A 23 -2.05 -5.48 2.34
CA LEU A 23 -1.45 -6.81 2.23
C LEU A 23 0.01 -6.79 2.68
N ASP A 24 0.77 -5.78 2.26
CA ASP A 24 2.16 -5.59 2.64
C ASP A 24 2.36 -5.39 4.15
N LEU A 25 1.47 -4.61 4.77
CA LEU A 25 1.39 -4.43 6.22
C LEU A 25 1.17 -5.77 6.93
N LEU A 26 0.17 -6.55 6.48
CA LEU A 26 -0.15 -7.85 7.09
C LEU A 26 1.02 -8.83 6.96
N LEU A 27 1.63 -8.93 5.77
CA LEU A 27 2.80 -9.78 5.55
C LEU A 27 3.99 -9.34 6.40
N GLY A 28 4.19 -8.03 6.59
CA GLY A 28 5.22 -7.50 7.48
C GLY A 28 5.01 -7.92 8.93
N ILE A 29 3.78 -7.86 9.43
CA ILE A 29 3.41 -8.31 10.77
C ILE A 29 3.68 -9.82 10.92
N ILE A 30 3.17 -10.63 9.98
CA ILE A 30 3.34 -12.09 10.01
C ILE A 30 4.83 -12.46 9.99
N LEU A 31 5.61 -11.84 9.11
CA LEU A 31 7.05 -12.10 9.00
C LEU A 31 7.78 -11.70 10.30
N SER A 32 7.44 -10.56 10.90
CA SER A 32 8.04 -10.11 12.16
C SER A 32 7.70 -11.02 13.33
N ILE A 33 6.48 -11.58 13.38
CA ILE A 33 6.08 -12.58 14.39
C ILE A 33 6.92 -13.84 14.20
N LYS A 34 7.05 -14.31 12.95
CA LYS A 34 7.82 -15.51 12.62
C LYS A 34 9.30 -15.38 13.01
N GLN A 35 9.88 -14.20 12.84
CA GLN A 35 11.27 -13.91 13.20
C GLN A 35 11.47 -13.66 14.71
N GLY A 36 10.42 -13.68 15.54
CA GLY A 36 10.51 -13.40 16.97
C GLY A 36 10.78 -11.93 17.32
N ASN A 37 10.71 -11.02 16.33
CA ASN A 37 11.03 -9.60 16.49
C ASN A 37 9.79 -8.70 16.64
N PHE A 38 8.59 -9.30 16.70
CA PHE A 38 7.35 -8.55 16.76
C PHE A 38 7.19 -7.82 18.10
N ASP A 39 7.01 -6.51 18.01
CA ASP A 39 6.67 -5.64 19.13
C ASP A 39 5.49 -4.77 18.73
N VAL A 40 4.36 -4.93 19.42
CA VAL A 40 3.13 -4.16 19.19
C VAL A 40 3.35 -2.66 19.33
N ARG A 41 4.33 -2.23 20.13
CA ARG A 41 4.68 -0.81 20.31
C ARG A 41 5.33 -0.19 19.09
N LYS A 42 5.89 -1.02 18.19
CA LYS A 42 6.46 -0.57 16.90
C LYS A 42 5.41 -0.47 15.79
N LEU A 43 4.22 -1.03 16.00
CA LEU A 43 3.17 -1.02 14.99
C LEU A 43 2.71 0.40 14.59
N PRO A 44 2.48 1.34 15.54
CA PRO A 44 2.17 2.72 15.18
C PRO A 44 3.27 3.39 14.34
N GLN A 45 4.55 3.14 14.67
CA GLN A 45 5.68 3.65 13.90
C GLN A 45 5.74 3.06 12.49
N PHE A 46 5.44 1.76 12.35
CA PHE A 46 5.34 1.10 11.05
C PHE A 46 4.21 1.70 10.20
N LEU A 47 3.05 1.96 10.81
CA LEU A 47 1.92 2.60 10.12
C LEU A 47 2.26 4.03 9.66
N THR A 48 2.88 4.84 10.51
CA THR A 48 3.19 6.25 10.18
C THR A 48 4.28 6.39 9.12
N SER A 49 5.24 5.48 9.06
CA SER A 49 6.34 5.51 8.09
C SER A 49 6.05 4.75 6.80
N GLY A 50 5.29 3.65 6.88
CA GLY A 50 5.13 2.68 5.78
C GLY A 50 3.75 2.62 5.16
N VAL A 51 2.70 3.17 5.80
CA VAL A 51 1.31 3.04 5.34
C VAL A 51 0.65 4.40 5.14
N LEU A 52 0.61 5.22 6.19
CA LEU A 52 -0.11 6.50 6.19
C LEU A 52 0.33 7.48 5.08
N PRO A 53 1.62 7.62 4.74
CA PRO A 53 2.01 8.53 3.66
C PRO A 53 1.42 8.13 2.31
N TYR A 54 1.34 6.82 2.02
CA TYR A 54 0.79 6.31 0.76
C TYR A 54 -0.73 6.38 0.73
N VAL A 55 -1.38 5.96 1.82
CA VAL A 55 -2.85 6.02 1.93
C VAL A 55 -3.31 7.48 1.88
N GLY A 56 -2.70 8.35 2.69
CA GLY A 56 -3.05 9.76 2.77
C GLY A 56 -2.85 10.50 1.45
N SER A 57 -1.69 10.32 0.80
CA SER A 57 -1.42 10.98 -0.50
C SER A 57 -2.40 10.54 -1.59
N LEU A 58 -2.71 9.25 -1.70
CA LEU A 58 -3.66 8.74 -2.68
C LEU A 58 -5.08 9.25 -2.42
N LEU A 59 -5.50 9.32 -1.15
CA LEU A 59 -6.79 9.88 -0.78
C LEU A 59 -6.89 11.37 -1.13
N VAL A 60 -5.84 12.15 -0.85
CA VAL A 60 -5.80 13.57 -1.26
C VAL A 60 -5.92 13.69 -2.77
N PHE A 61 -5.12 12.94 -3.54
CA PHE A 61 -5.19 13.02 -5.00
C PHE A 61 -6.55 12.60 -5.55
N VAL A 62 -7.20 11.60 -4.98
CA VAL A 62 -8.52 11.14 -5.46
C VAL A 62 -9.59 12.22 -5.30
N LEU A 63 -9.56 12.99 -4.22
CA LEU A 63 -10.53 14.08 -3.98
C LEU A 63 -10.47 15.15 -5.08
N PHE A 64 -9.29 15.36 -5.67
CA PHE A 64 -9.06 16.36 -6.71
C PHE A 64 -8.89 15.77 -8.12
N ALA A 65 -8.93 14.45 -8.28
CA ALA A 65 -8.73 13.78 -9.56
C ALA A 65 -9.77 14.17 -10.63
N GLY A 66 -10.93 14.70 -10.24
CA GLY A 66 -11.95 15.23 -11.14
C GLY A 66 -11.86 16.71 -11.48
N SER A 67 -10.94 17.45 -10.85
CA SER A 67 -10.88 18.91 -10.94
C SER A 67 -10.11 19.36 -12.18
N LEU A 68 -8.99 18.69 -12.47
CA LEU A 68 -8.08 19.02 -13.57
C LEU A 68 -7.47 17.73 -14.13
N PRO A 69 -7.35 17.57 -15.47
CA PRO A 69 -6.72 16.40 -16.09
C PRO A 69 -5.30 16.12 -15.60
N ALA A 70 -4.55 17.19 -15.27
CA ALA A 70 -3.20 17.07 -14.71
C ALA A 70 -3.20 16.35 -13.35
N ILE A 71 -4.18 16.61 -12.49
CA ILE A 71 -4.29 15.94 -11.17
C ILE A 71 -4.68 14.48 -11.37
N THR A 72 -5.57 14.19 -12.32
CA THR A 72 -5.92 12.81 -12.70
C THR A 72 -4.68 12.03 -13.13
N ALA A 73 -3.81 12.63 -13.96
CA ALA A 73 -2.56 12.00 -14.39
C ALA A 73 -1.60 11.77 -13.22
N ILE A 74 -1.47 12.73 -12.30
CA ILE A 74 -0.65 12.58 -11.08
C ILE A 74 -1.20 11.45 -10.20
N PHE A 75 -2.53 11.35 -10.04
CA PHE A 75 -3.16 10.26 -9.30
C PHE A 75 -2.77 8.89 -9.87
N TYR A 76 -2.99 8.67 -11.17
CA TYR A 76 -2.68 7.39 -11.80
C TYR A 76 -1.19 7.06 -11.77
N THR A 77 -0.32 8.06 -11.99
CA THR A 77 1.14 7.87 -11.94
C THR A 77 1.61 7.52 -10.53
N SER A 78 1.06 8.21 -9.52
CA SER A 78 1.37 7.94 -8.11
C SER A 78 0.88 6.55 -7.72
N ALA A 79 -0.35 6.18 -8.09
CA ALA A 79 -0.90 4.85 -7.84
C ALA A 79 -0.03 3.76 -8.48
N ALA A 80 0.36 3.90 -9.76
CA ALA A 80 1.24 2.96 -10.44
C ALA A 80 2.60 2.81 -9.72
N THR A 81 3.18 3.91 -9.26
CA THR A 81 4.44 3.91 -8.50
C THR A 81 4.31 3.17 -7.17
N VAL A 82 3.21 3.42 -6.46
CA VAL A 82 2.89 2.75 -5.19
C VAL A 82 2.69 1.25 -5.41
N VAL A 83 1.90 0.86 -6.42
CA VAL A 83 1.71 -0.54 -6.82
C VAL A 83 3.06 -1.21 -7.08
N ALA A 84 3.92 -0.61 -7.91
CA ALA A 84 5.23 -1.17 -8.24
C ALA A 84 6.09 -1.41 -6.99
N LYS A 85 6.14 -0.43 -6.08
CA LYS A 85 6.85 -0.56 -4.80
C LYS A 85 6.33 -1.74 -3.99
N PHE A 86 5.02 -1.78 -3.74
CA PHE A 86 4.43 -2.79 -2.86
C PHE A 86 4.45 -4.19 -3.47
N LEU A 87 4.42 -4.34 -4.79
CA LEU A 87 4.65 -5.65 -5.42
C LEU A 87 6.05 -6.20 -5.11
N VAL A 88 7.08 -5.34 -5.12
CA VAL A 88 8.45 -5.75 -4.76
C VAL A 88 8.51 -6.14 -3.27
N ASP A 89 7.98 -5.30 -2.38
CA ASP A 89 8.00 -5.58 -0.94
C ASP A 89 7.24 -6.86 -0.58
N ILE A 90 6.06 -7.08 -1.18
CA ILE A 90 5.26 -8.29 -1.00
C ILE A 90 6.04 -9.51 -1.47
N LYS A 91 6.66 -9.45 -2.65
CA LYS A 91 7.49 -10.54 -3.18
C LYS A 91 8.62 -10.88 -2.20
N ASP A 92 9.33 -9.87 -1.70
CA ASP A 92 10.45 -10.07 -0.78
C ASP A 92 10.00 -10.66 0.56
N LYS A 93 8.85 -10.23 1.09
CA LYS A 93 8.23 -10.80 2.29
C LYS A 93 7.77 -12.24 2.10
N LEU A 94 7.19 -12.57 0.94
CA LEU A 94 6.78 -13.95 0.61
C LEU A 94 7.99 -14.88 0.53
N ILE A 95 9.10 -14.41 -0.07
CA ILE A 95 10.38 -15.15 -0.08
C ILE A 95 10.85 -15.37 1.37
N GLY A 96 10.89 -14.32 2.20
CA GLY A 96 11.29 -14.42 3.60
C GLY A 96 10.43 -15.42 4.41
N LEU A 97 9.12 -15.44 4.17
CA LEU A 97 8.22 -16.41 4.80
C LEU A 97 8.50 -17.86 4.36
N ASN A 98 8.90 -18.06 3.11
CA ASN A 98 9.15 -19.39 2.52
C ASN A 98 10.54 -19.95 2.85
N LEU A 99 11.57 -19.11 2.92
CA LEU A 99 12.94 -19.54 3.24
C LEU A 99 13.08 -20.08 4.67
N ASP A 100 12.26 -19.58 5.60
CA ASP A 100 12.21 -20.07 6.97
C ASP A 100 11.25 -21.28 7.12
N ARG A 101 10.95 -22.00 6.03
CA ARG A 101 10.32 -23.33 6.08
C ARG A 101 11.33 -24.48 5.95
N THR A 102 12.62 -24.19 5.73
CA THR A 102 13.66 -25.22 5.79
C THR A 102 13.96 -25.53 7.26
N PRO A 103 13.76 -26.77 7.73
CA PRO A 103 14.08 -27.14 9.11
C PRO A 103 15.56 -26.88 9.39
N LYS A 104 15.87 -26.22 10.51
CA LYS A 104 17.21 -26.19 11.10
C LYS A 104 17.53 -27.53 11.73
#